data_AF-A0AAV5CCZ6-F1
#
_entry.id   AF-A0AAV5CCZ6-F1
#
_cell.length_a   1.000
_cell.length_b   1.000
_cell.length_c   1.000
_cell.angle_alpha   90.00
_cell.angle_beta   90.00
_cell.angle_gamma   90.00
#
_symmetry.space_group_name_H-M   'P 1'
#
loop_
_entity.id
_entity.type
_entity.pdbx_description
1 polymer ?
#
loop_
_entity_poly.entity_id
_entity_poly.type
_entity_poly.pdbx_seq_one_letter_code
_entity_poly.pdbx_strand_id
1 'polypeptide(L)'
;MTSPPLLSPSPCPLLLHLLRRSLSLRRRDHPHPPFRRRFRLPLLLPVAMSSSSSTTVPDSVVADPGALARKVIADFDGTLTRYWYDGARGQTSHGLLRQGNDEYDAKREALYEHYHPIEICPDIPLQEKAKLMEEWWGKTHGLLIEGGLTYEAIKKSVADAAIAFRDGVVEMFEVLEERDIPVLVFSAGLADIIEEVFRQKLHRSFKNIKIVSNRMVFNEDGRLVAFKAPVHDNPGDPNGSIDDYSMVKKRTNVLLLGDHIGDLGMSDGLNYENRIAVGFLNTNVEKSLKDYSEAFDILYLNDAPMRGVVELVSELCP
;
A
#
# COMPACT_ATOMS: atom_id res chain seq x y z
N MET A 1 -25.25 17.83 -8.70
CA MET A 1 -25.18 17.07 -7.44
C MET A 1 -24.02 16.10 -7.59
N THR A 2 -22.91 16.36 -6.92
CA THR A 2 -21.71 15.51 -6.95
C THR A 2 -21.93 14.36 -5.97
N SER A 3 -22.08 13.13 -6.46
CA SER A 3 -22.11 11.93 -5.62
C SER A 3 -20.85 11.91 -4.73
N PRO A 4 -20.97 11.50 -3.45
CA PRO A 4 -19.81 11.45 -2.57
C PRO A 4 -18.76 10.46 -3.12
N PRO A 5 -17.46 10.75 -2.97
CA PRO A 5 -16.42 9.80 -3.34
C PRO A 5 -16.52 8.58 -2.42
N LEU A 6 -16.89 7.44 -3.00
CA LEU A 6 -17.06 6.18 -2.30
C LEU A 6 -15.69 5.61 -1.92
N LEU A 7 -15.49 5.36 -0.63
CA LEU A 7 -14.27 4.75 -0.10
C LEU A 7 -14.18 3.28 -0.54
N SER A 8 -12.97 2.86 -0.93
CA SER A 8 -12.68 1.43 -1.10
C SER A 8 -12.59 0.78 0.29
N PRO A 9 -13.07 -0.47 0.44
CA PRO A 9 -12.82 -1.21 1.66
C PRO A 9 -11.31 -1.43 1.88
N SER A 10 -10.86 -1.33 3.13
CA SER A 10 -9.54 -1.78 3.62
C SER A 10 -9.70 -3.11 4.39
N PRO A 11 -8.71 -4.03 4.46
CA PRO A 11 -7.67 -4.40 3.50
C PRO A 11 -8.04 -5.67 2.68
N CYS A 12 -7.22 -5.96 1.66
CA CYS A 12 -7.35 -7.03 0.65
C CYS A 12 -7.60 -8.44 1.24
N PRO A 13 -8.33 -9.36 0.55
CA PRO A 13 -8.34 -10.79 0.87
C PRO A 13 -6.94 -11.42 0.95
N LEU A 14 -5.97 -10.96 0.12
CA LEU A 14 -4.56 -11.35 0.22
C LEU A 14 -3.92 -10.86 1.52
N LEU A 15 -4.19 -9.62 1.93
CA LEU A 15 -3.71 -9.05 3.19
C LEU A 15 -4.37 -9.74 4.39
N LEU A 16 -5.66 -10.07 4.29
CA LEU A 16 -6.41 -10.89 5.23
C LEU A 16 -5.84 -12.32 5.32
N HIS A 17 -5.43 -12.91 4.20
CA HIS A 17 -4.82 -14.23 4.17
C HIS A 17 -3.43 -14.22 4.82
N LEU A 18 -2.63 -13.17 4.57
CA LEU A 18 -1.35 -12.92 5.24
C LEU A 18 -1.55 -12.67 6.76
N LEU A 19 -2.54 -11.87 7.14
CA LEU A 19 -2.95 -11.65 8.55
C LEU A 19 -3.45 -12.95 9.22
N ARG A 20 -4.16 -13.82 8.49
CA ARG A 20 -4.59 -15.15 8.98
C ARG A 20 -3.37 -16.08 9.15
N ARG A 21 -2.39 -16.06 8.25
CA ARG A 21 -1.11 -16.82 8.39
C ARG A 21 -0.28 -16.33 9.58
N SER A 22 -0.17 -15.02 9.82
CA SER A 22 0.61 -14.48 10.94
C SER A 22 -0.01 -14.82 12.30
N LEU A 23 -1.34 -14.83 12.42
CA LEU A 23 -2.05 -15.31 13.61
C LEU A 23 -1.91 -16.83 13.83
N SER A 24 -1.85 -17.63 12.75
CA SER A 24 -1.61 -19.07 12.81
C SER A 24 -0.17 -19.41 13.24
N LEU A 25 0.82 -18.62 12.82
CA LEU A 25 2.24 -18.83 13.16
C LEU A 25 2.53 -18.45 14.61
N ARG A 26 1.82 -17.47 15.18
CA ARG A 26 1.91 -17.12 16.62
C ARG A 26 1.35 -18.20 17.56
N ARG A 27 0.58 -19.18 17.06
CA ARG A 27 0.04 -20.31 17.85
C ARG A 27 0.93 -21.55 17.86
N ARG A 28 2.05 -21.57 17.12
CA ARG A 28 3.05 -22.64 17.26
C ARG A 28 4.12 -22.17 18.23
N ASP A 29 4.14 -22.79 19.41
CA ASP A 29 5.23 -22.67 20.40
C ASP A 29 6.56 -23.03 19.75
N HIS A 30 7.25 -22.02 19.24
CA HIS A 30 8.69 -22.06 18.98
C HIS A 30 9.33 -20.94 19.79
N PRO A 31 10.43 -21.23 20.51
CA PRO A 31 11.03 -20.27 21.42
C PRO A 31 11.41 -19.01 20.65
N HIS A 32 10.98 -17.86 21.19
CA HIS A 32 11.34 -16.53 20.71
C HIS A 32 12.85 -16.47 20.43
N PRO A 33 13.31 -16.03 19.25
CA PRO A 33 14.69 -15.60 19.11
C PRO A 33 14.91 -14.38 20.02
N PRO A 34 16.11 -14.22 20.61
CA PRO A 34 16.33 -13.20 21.62
C PRO A 34 16.13 -11.80 21.03
N PHE A 35 15.50 -10.94 21.83
CA PHE A 35 15.42 -9.48 21.72
C PHE A 35 16.18 -8.86 20.53
N ARG A 36 15.47 -8.52 19.45
CA ARG A 36 15.99 -7.64 18.40
C ARG A 36 15.87 -6.19 18.86
N ARG A 37 16.99 -5.47 18.88
CA ARG A 37 17.09 -4.07 19.33
C ARG A 37 16.15 -3.18 18.52
N ARG A 38 15.19 -2.55 19.21
CA ARG A 38 14.49 -1.35 18.71
C ARG A 38 15.48 -0.20 18.75
N PHE A 39 15.90 0.31 17.60
CA PHE A 39 16.63 1.57 17.52
C PHE A 39 15.60 2.71 17.49
N ARG A 40 15.45 3.40 18.63
CA ARG A 40 14.81 4.72 18.66
C ARG A 40 15.87 5.74 18.25
N LEU A 41 15.70 6.41 17.12
CA LEU A 41 16.43 7.65 16.83
C LEU A 41 15.78 8.79 17.64
N PRO A 42 16.51 9.47 18.53
CA PRO A 42 16.08 10.76 19.05
C PRO A 42 16.57 11.84 18.08
N LEU A 43 15.67 12.37 17.24
CA LEU A 43 15.99 13.55 16.42
C LEU A 43 15.82 14.81 17.30
N LEU A 44 16.89 15.20 17.98
CA LEU A 44 17.03 16.53 18.58
C LEU A 44 18.11 17.27 17.80
N LEU A 45 17.71 18.24 16.99
CA LEU A 45 18.61 19.23 16.38
C LEU A 45 19.09 20.22 17.45
N PRO A 46 20.40 20.50 17.57
CA PRO A 46 20.85 21.73 18.18
C PRO A 46 21.64 22.61 17.20
N VAL A 47 21.29 23.89 17.28
CA VAL A 47 22.03 25.04 16.76
C VAL A 47 23.45 25.07 17.34
N ALA A 48 24.42 25.41 16.48
CA ALA A 48 25.84 25.50 16.79
C ALA A 48 26.19 26.53 17.87
N MET A 49 27.14 26.21 18.76
CA MET A 49 28.11 27.15 19.35
C MET A 49 29.29 26.38 20.01
N SER A 50 30.50 26.81 19.66
CA SER A 50 31.86 26.52 20.15
C SER A 50 32.04 26.04 21.62
N SER A 51 32.85 25.00 21.84
CA SER A 51 34.20 25.07 22.48
C SER A 51 34.71 23.70 22.95
N SER A 52 36.03 23.57 22.97
CA SER A 52 36.86 22.39 23.24
C SER A 52 36.64 21.69 24.59
N SER A 53 36.59 20.34 24.58
CA SER A 53 37.33 19.50 25.54
C SER A 53 37.20 18.01 25.18
N SER A 54 38.32 17.31 25.30
CA SER A 54 38.48 15.87 25.06
C SER A 54 37.67 15.04 26.07
N THR A 55 36.69 14.29 25.58
CA THR A 55 36.15 13.13 26.30
C THR A 55 35.85 12.05 25.27
N THR A 56 36.34 10.85 25.53
CA THR A 56 36.18 9.63 24.72
C THR A 56 34.71 9.41 24.34
N VAL A 57 34.40 9.50 23.06
CA VAL A 57 33.08 9.26 22.48
C VAL A 57 32.78 7.76 22.54
N PRO A 58 31.63 7.31 23.10
CA PRO A 58 31.18 5.94 22.92
C PRO A 58 30.74 5.77 21.47
N ASP A 59 31.25 4.74 20.81
CA ASP A 59 30.97 4.36 19.41
C ASP A 59 29.56 4.78 18.97
N SER A 60 29.50 5.79 18.10
CA SER A 60 28.33 6.04 17.29
C SER A 60 28.12 4.80 16.43
N VAL A 61 27.05 4.05 16.73
CA VAL A 61 26.59 2.96 15.86
C VAL A 61 26.01 3.61 14.62
N VAL A 62 26.89 4.02 13.71
CA VAL A 62 26.57 4.31 12.32
C VAL A 62 26.05 3.00 11.75
N ALA A 63 24.77 2.97 11.36
CA ALA A 63 24.23 1.86 10.59
C ALA A 63 25.19 1.60 9.41
N ASP A 64 25.62 0.35 9.23
CA ASP A 64 26.53 -0.03 8.15
C ASP A 64 25.95 0.50 6.81
N PRO A 65 26.64 1.41 6.10
CA PRO A 65 26.19 1.95 4.83
C PRO A 65 25.95 0.87 3.76
N GLY A 66 26.41 -0.37 3.99
CA GLY A 66 26.11 -1.53 3.15
C GLY A 66 24.71 -2.14 3.32
N ALA A 67 23.94 -1.73 4.34
CA ALA A 67 22.58 -2.20 4.60
C ALA A 67 21.52 -1.35 3.87
N LEU A 68 21.65 -1.26 2.55
CA LEU A 68 20.79 -0.47 1.66
C LEU A 68 19.38 -1.08 1.52
N ALA A 69 18.34 -0.24 1.44
CA ALA A 69 17.00 -0.69 1.03
C ALA A 69 17.08 -1.26 -0.38
N ARG A 70 16.87 -2.57 -0.52
CA ARG A 70 16.97 -3.24 -1.83
C ARG A 70 15.64 -3.45 -2.51
N LYS A 71 14.53 -3.11 -1.83
CA LYS A 71 13.16 -3.25 -2.32
C LYS A 71 12.27 -2.20 -1.65
N VAL A 72 11.39 -1.60 -2.44
CA VAL A 72 10.30 -0.76 -1.95
C VAL A 72 8.98 -1.51 -2.13
N ILE A 73 8.14 -1.50 -1.12
CA ILE A 73 6.77 -2.02 -1.19
C ILE A 73 5.85 -0.88 -0.81
N ALA A 74 4.89 -0.57 -1.65
CA ALA A 74 4.00 0.55 -1.42
C ALA A 74 2.56 0.12 -1.65
N ASP A 75 1.66 0.50 -0.76
CA ASP A 75 0.25 0.61 -1.09
C ASP A 75 0.05 1.72 -2.15
N PHE A 76 -1.09 1.72 -2.82
CA PHE A 76 -1.46 2.70 -3.83
C PHE A 76 -2.43 3.78 -3.32
N ASP A 77 -3.61 3.39 -2.84
CA ASP A 77 -4.74 4.27 -2.60
C ASP A 77 -4.57 5.05 -1.28
N GLY A 78 -4.30 6.35 -1.36
CA GLY A 78 -4.00 7.14 -0.16
C GLY A 78 -2.56 7.00 0.33
N THR A 79 -1.74 6.18 -0.31
CA THR A 79 -0.29 6.09 -0.09
C THR A 79 0.49 6.74 -1.24
N LEU A 80 0.42 6.20 -2.46
CA LEU A 80 1.03 6.81 -3.65
C LEU A 80 0.13 7.92 -4.21
N THR A 81 -1.18 7.75 -4.13
CA THR A 81 -2.16 8.77 -4.52
C THR A 81 -2.48 9.70 -3.36
N ARG A 82 -2.83 10.94 -3.69
CA ARG A 82 -3.22 11.95 -2.70
C ARG A 82 -4.52 11.56 -2.01
N TYR A 83 -4.57 11.80 -0.71
CA TYR A 83 -5.81 11.67 0.02
C TYR A 83 -6.75 12.85 -0.24
N TRP A 84 -6.22 14.06 -0.37
CA TRP A 84 -6.94 15.28 -0.73
C TRP A 84 -6.45 15.82 -2.07
N TYR A 85 -7.38 16.00 -3.00
CA TYR A 85 -7.11 16.52 -4.33
C TYR A 85 -8.14 17.57 -4.71
N ASP A 86 -7.68 18.76 -5.10
CA ASP A 86 -8.51 19.89 -5.52
C ASP A 86 -9.65 20.25 -4.53
N GLY A 87 -9.31 20.28 -3.24
CA GLY A 87 -10.26 20.60 -2.16
C GLY A 87 -11.28 19.51 -1.84
N ALA A 88 -11.23 18.36 -2.52
CA ALA A 88 -12.09 17.21 -2.29
C ALA A 88 -11.27 15.97 -1.89
N ARG A 89 -11.97 14.96 -1.37
CA ARG A 89 -11.38 13.64 -1.11
C ARG A 89 -10.98 13.01 -2.45
N GLY A 90 -9.71 12.67 -2.61
CA GLY A 90 -9.19 11.96 -3.77
C GLY A 90 -9.87 10.60 -3.92
N GLN A 91 -10.16 10.21 -5.16
CA GLN A 91 -10.81 8.93 -5.44
C GLN A 91 -9.82 7.76 -5.31
N THR A 92 -10.31 6.64 -4.76
CA THR A 92 -9.56 5.37 -4.72
C THR A 92 -9.74 4.62 -6.04
N SER A 93 -8.93 3.57 -6.26
CA SER A 93 -9.04 2.69 -7.43
C SER A 93 -10.44 2.08 -7.57
N HIS A 94 -11.13 1.74 -6.47
CA HIS A 94 -12.53 1.31 -6.54
C HIS A 94 -13.49 2.49 -6.74
N GLY A 95 -13.25 3.62 -6.06
CA GLY A 95 -14.13 4.78 -6.06
C GLY A 95 -14.15 5.60 -7.36
N LEU A 96 -13.22 5.35 -8.28
CA LEU A 96 -13.16 6.07 -9.55
C LEU A 96 -14.10 5.53 -10.64
N LEU A 97 -14.56 4.28 -10.50
CA LEU A 97 -15.42 3.67 -11.52
C LEU A 97 -16.78 4.37 -11.59
N ARG A 98 -17.16 4.78 -12.80
CA ARG A 98 -18.53 5.23 -13.10
C ARG A 98 -19.04 4.44 -14.29
N GLN A 99 -20.05 3.59 -14.04
CA GLN A 99 -20.67 2.80 -15.11
C GLN A 99 -21.84 3.53 -15.78
N GLY A 100 -22.25 4.70 -15.25
CA GLY A 100 -23.32 5.50 -15.84
C GLY A 100 -24.66 4.76 -15.85
N ASN A 101 -24.87 3.90 -14.84
CA ASN A 101 -26.05 3.08 -14.65
C ASN A 101 -26.59 3.35 -13.24
N ASP A 102 -27.72 4.05 -13.16
CA ASP A 102 -28.32 4.47 -11.90
C ASP A 102 -28.66 3.29 -10.97
N GLU A 103 -29.04 2.14 -11.53
CA GLU A 103 -29.32 0.93 -10.73
C GLU A 103 -28.05 0.36 -10.10
N TYR A 104 -26.96 0.31 -10.89
CA TYR A 104 -25.65 -0.11 -10.40
C TYR A 104 -25.13 0.86 -9.33
N ASP A 105 -25.21 2.16 -9.60
CA ASP A 105 -24.73 3.20 -8.68
C ASP A 105 -25.51 3.16 -7.35
N ALA A 106 -26.82 2.92 -7.38
CA ALA A 106 -27.65 2.75 -6.18
C ALA A 106 -27.28 1.47 -5.40
N LYS A 107 -27.06 0.33 -6.07
CA LYS A 107 -26.61 -0.91 -5.41
C LYS A 107 -25.24 -0.73 -4.75
N ARG A 108 -24.34 0.00 -5.40
CA ARG A 108 -23.00 0.29 -4.88
C ARG A 108 -23.07 1.18 -3.64
N GLU A 109 -23.88 2.24 -3.68
CA GLU A 109 -24.11 3.11 -2.52
C GLU A 109 -24.68 2.31 -1.34
N ALA A 110 -25.67 1.45 -1.58
CA ALA A 110 -26.27 0.62 -0.53
C ALA A 110 -25.27 -0.36 0.11
N LEU A 111 -24.35 -0.94 -0.68
CA LEU A 111 -23.25 -1.76 -0.13
C LEU A 111 -22.34 -0.92 0.77
N TYR A 112 -21.98 0.27 0.32
CA TYR A 112 -21.13 1.18 1.08
C TYR A 112 -21.77 1.61 2.41
N GLU A 113 -23.02 2.08 2.37
CA GLU A 113 -23.78 2.48 3.56
C GLU A 113 -23.92 1.36 4.59
N HIS A 114 -23.98 0.11 4.13
CA HIS A 114 -24.05 -1.05 5.01
C HIS A 114 -22.70 -1.42 5.64
N TYR A 115 -21.64 -1.54 4.84
CA TYR A 115 -20.37 -2.11 5.30
C TYR A 115 -19.36 -1.10 5.84
N HIS A 116 -19.39 0.16 5.39
CA HIS A 116 -18.45 1.16 5.86
C HIS A 116 -18.56 1.44 7.38
N PRO A 117 -19.77 1.53 7.99
CA PRO A 117 -19.89 1.63 9.44
C PRO A 117 -19.29 0.42 10.19
N ILE A 118 -19.36 -0.77 9.60
CA ILE A 118 -18.80 -2.02 10.16
C ILE A 118 -17.26 -1.98 10.12
N GLU A 119 -16.69 -1.53 9.01
CA GLU A 119 -15.25 -1.37 8.80
C GLU A 119 -14.62 -0.50 9.90
N ILE A 120 -15.24 0.65 10.18
CA ILE A 120 -14.71 1.63 11.15
C ILE A 120 -15.11 1.34 12.60
N CYS A 121 -15.99 0.35 12.84
CA CYS A 121 -16.48 0.05 14.18
C CYS A 121 -15.36 -0.54 15.06
N PRO A 122 -14.97 0.10 16.19
CA PRO A 122 -13.90 -0.41 17.04
C PRO A 122 -14.32 -1.65 17.85
N ASP A 123 -15.61 -1.87 18.02
CA ASP A 123 -16.16 -2.92 18.89
C ASP A 123 -16.22 -4.30 18.22
N ILE A 124 -16.09 -4.36 16.89
CA ILE A 124 -16.15 -5.62 16.13
C ILE A 124 -14.78 -6.29 16.16
N PRO A 125 -14.67 -7.54 16.67
CA PRO A 125 -13.41 -8.28 16.67
C PRO A 125 -12.80 -8.41 15.28
N LEU A 126 -11.48 -8.30 15.19
CA LEU A 126 -10.75 -8.29 13.91
C LEU A 126 -11.07 -9.51 13.03
N GLN A 127 -11.22 -10.70 13.62
CA GLN A 127 -11.55 -11.92 12.87
C GLN A 127 -12.96 -11.92 12.27
N GLU A 128 -13.91 -11.30 12.95
CA GLU A 128 -15.29 -11.18 12.49
C GLU A 128 -15.39 -10.08 11.42
N LYS A 129 -14.81 -8.91 11.71
CA LYS A 129 -14.68 -7.81 10.75
C LYS A 129 -14.04 -8.28 9.45
N ALA A 130 -12.98 -9.09 9.54
CA ALA A 130 -12.33 -9.70 8.40
C ALA A 130 -13.29 -10.49 7.48
N LYS A 131 -14.20 -11.29 8.04
CA LYS A 131 -15.18 -12.05 7.24
C LYS A 131 -16.19 -11.12 6.57
N LEU A 132 -16.62 -10.07 7.27
CA LEU A 132 -17.55 -9.06 6.74
C LEU A 132 -16.91 -8.24 5.62
N MET A 133 -15.63 -7.91 5.73
CA MET A 133 -14.88 -7.28 4.64
C MET A 133 -14.78 -8.26 3.46
N GLU A 134 -14.40 -9.52 3.67
CA GLU A 134 -14.36 -10.53 2.60
C GLU A 134 -15.71 -10.64 1.84
N GLU A 135 -16.83 -10.59 2.56
CA GLU A 135 -18.18 -10.55 1.97
C GLU A 135 -18.43 -9.25 1.17
N TRP A 136 -18.11 -8.09 1.73
CA TRP A 136 -18.26 -6.80 1.06
C TRP A 136 -17.50 -6.76 -0.27
N TRP A 137 -16.27 -7.27 -0.27
CA TRP A 137 -15.44 -7.37 -1.47
C TRP A 137 -16.05 -8.28 -2.53
N GLY A 138 -16.52 -9.47 -2.11
CA GLY A 138 -17.21 -10.40 -3.00
C GLY A 138 -18.44 -9.77 -3.66
N LYS A 139 -19.24 -9.05 -2.88
CA LYS A 139 -20.42 -8.32 -3.40
C LYS A 139 -20.04 -7.17 -4.32
N THR A 140 -19.00 -6.40 -3.97
CA THR A 140 -18.52 -5.28 -4.79
C THR A 140 -17.99 -5.77 -6.15
N HIS A 141 -17.20 -6.85 -6.15
CA HIS A 141 -16.70 -7.47 -7.38
C HIS A 141 -17.83 -8.08 -8.22
N GLY A 142 -18.79 -8.76 -7.57
CA GLY A 142 -19.99 -9.30 -8.23
C GLY A 142 -20.81 -8.20 -8.90
N LEU A 143 -21.00 -7.06 -8.22
CA LEU A 143 -21.72 -5.92 -8.75
C LEU A 143 -21.02 -5.29 -9.96
N LEU A 144 -19.68 -5.26 -9.98
CA LEU A 144 -18.90 -4.80 -11.14
C LEU A 144 -19.13 -5.65 -12.38
N ILE A 145 -19.24 -6.97 -12.20
CA ILE A 145 -19.53 -7.94 -13.27
C ILE A 145 -20.99 -7.75 -13.74
N GLU A 146 -21.94 -7.71 -12.81
CA GLU A 146 -23.37 -7.51 -13.09
C GLU A 146 -23.63 -6.21 -13.86
N GLY A 147 -22.94 -5.13 -13.47
CA GLY A 147 -23.03 -3.83 -14.11
C GLY A 147 -22.35 -3.75 -15.50
N GLY A 148 -21.72 -4.83 -15.95
CA GLY A 148 -21.17 -4.92 -17.31
C GLY A 148 -19.96 -4.02 -17.55
N LEU A 149 -19.06 -3.89 -16.56
CA LEU A 149 -17.87 -3.06 -16.69
C LEU A 149 -17.08 -3.41 -17.96
N THR A 150 -16.65 -2.40 -18.71
CA THR A 150 -15.77 -2.58 -19.86
C THR A 150 -14.41 -1.92 -19.64
N TYR A 151 -13.39 -2.39 -20.37
CA TYR A 151 -12.07 -1.76 -20.35
C TYR A 151 -12.12 -0.29 -20.82
N GLU A 152 -12.97 0.03 -21.80
CA GLU A 152 -13.18 1.41 -22.24
C GLU A 152 -13.83 2.28 -21.16
N ALA A 153 -14.76 1.74 -20.37
CA ALA A 153 -15.32 2.46 -19.23
C ALA A 153 -14.26 2.75 -18.15
N ILE A 154 -13.28 1.87 -17.95
CA ILE A 154 -12.14 2.10 -17.05
C ILE A 154 -11.30 3.26 -17.56
N LYS A 155 -10.88 3.24 -18.84
CA LYS A 155 -10.10 4.33 -19.44
C LYS A 155 -10.77 5.67 -19.28
N LYS A 156 -12.07 5.75 -19.58
CA LYS A 156 -12.85 6.98 -19.45
C LYS A 156 -12.96 7.42 -17.99
N SER A 157 -13.26 6.48 -17.08
CA SER A 157 -13.34 6.77 -15.64
C SER A 157 -12.03 7.36 -15.11
N VAL A 158 -10.88 6.79 -15.48
CA VAL A 158 -9.57 7.30 -15.06
C VAL A 158 -9.24 8.66 -15.68
N ALA A 159 -9.63 8.89 -16.94
CA ALA A 159 -9.42 10.18 -17.59
C ALA A 159 -10.13 11.32 -16.83
N ASP A 160 -11.38 11.08 -16.46
CA ASP A 160 -12.27 12.03 -15.77
C ASP A 160 -12.07 12.07 -14.24
N ALA A 161 -11.28 11.14 -13.68
CA ALA A 161 -11.14 10.98 -12.23
C ALA A 161 -10.36 12.11 -11.56
N ALA A 162 -10.85 12.49 -10.37
CA ALA A 162 -10.17 13.35 -9.42
C ALA A 162 -9.12 12.54 -8.63
N ILE A 163 -8.09 12.09 -9.34
CA ILE A 163 -6.99 11.28 -8.81
C ILE A 163 -5.65 11.86 -9.27
N ALA A 164 -4.72 11.98 -8.33
CA ALA A 164 -3.37 12.45 -8.59
C ALA A 164 -2.39 11.76 -7.65
N PHE A 165 -1.16 11.59 -8.12
CA PHE A 165 -0.05 11.13 -7.28
C PHE A 165 0.33 12.21 -6.26
N ARG A 166 0.85 11.78 -5.11
CA ARG A 166 1.50 12.68 -4.16
C ARG A 166 2.67 13.38 -4.84
N ASP A 167 2.91 14.62 -4.44
CA ASP A 167 4.09 15.36 -4.89
C ASP A 167 5.36 14.60 -4.48
N GLY A 168 6.29 14.38 -5.42
CA GLY A 168 7.51 13.59 -5.23
C GLY A 168 7.42 12.10 -5.58
N VAL A 169 6.26 11.54 -5.94
CA VAL A 169 6.17 10.10 -6.32
C VAL A 169 6.94 9.80 -7.60
N VAL A 170 6.83 10.67 -8.61
CA VAL A 170 7.57 10.50 -9.88
C VAL A 170 9.07 10.54 -9.61
N GLU A 171 9.54 11.53 -8.86
CA GLU A 171 10.93 11.68 -8.45
C GLU A 171 11.44 10.44 -7.69
N MET A 172 10.64 9.93 -6.73
CA MET A 172 10.96 8.69 -6.02
C MET A 172 11.13 7.52 -6.99
N PHE A 173 10.24 7.35 -7.97
CA PHE A 173 10.34 6.27 -8.95
C PHE A 173 11.55 6.43 -9.87
N GLU A 174 11.88 7.64 -10.29
CA GLU A 174 13.07 7.93 -11.09
C GLU A 174 14.35 7.56 -10.35
N VAL A 175 14.47 8.01 -9.10
CA VAL A 175 15.59 7.69 -8.22
C VAL A 175 15.74 6.18 -7.99
N LEU A 176 14.62 5.46 -7.80
CA LEU A 176 14.62 4.00 -7.63
C LEU A 176 14.98 3.26 -8.92
N GLU A 177 14.52 3.75 -10.08
CA GLU A 177 14.82 3.14 -11.39
C GLU A 177 16.29 3.32 -11.76
N GLU A 178 16.87 4.50 -11.54
CA GLU A 178 18.29 4.80 -11.78
C GLU A 178 19.23 3.87 -10.99
N ARG A 179 18.76 3.36 -9.86
CA ARG A 179 19.51 2.49 -8.94
C ARG A 179 19.14 1.02 -9.05
N ASP A 180 18.30 0.66 -10.02
CA ASP A 180 17.81 -0.71 -10.24
C ASP A 180 17.12 -1.30 -9.00
N ILE A 181 16.39 -0.46 -8.26
CA ILE A 181 15.67 -0.88 -7.05
C ILE A 181 14.24 -1.26 -7.42
N PRO A 182 13.83 -2.51 -7.20
CA PRO A 182 12.47 -2.95 -7.49
C PRO A 182 11.45 -2.29 -6.56
N VAL A 183 10.33 -1.88 -7.16
CA VAL A 183 9.15 -1.36 -6.49
C VAL A 183 8.01 -2.35 -6.68
N LEU A 184 7.44 -2.82 -5.59
CA LEU A 184 6.22 -3.60 -5.57
C LEU A 184 5.07 -2.70 -5.12
N VAL A 185 4.20 -2.32 -6.04
CA VAL A 185 2.92 -1.71 -5.70
C VAL A 185 1.99 -2.84 -5.29
N PHE A 186 1.77 -3.00 -3.99
CA PHE A 186 0.92 -4.03 -3.44
C PHE A 186 -0.34 -3.37 -2.90
N SER A 187 -1.44 -3.46 -3.65
CA SER A 187 -2.65 -2.73 -3.31
C SER A 187 -3.85 -3.65 -3.16
N ALA A 188 -4.69 -3.32 -2.19
CA ALA A 188 -6.02 -3.87 -2.09
C ALA A 188 -6.93 -3.42 -3.26
N GLY A 189 -6.53 -2.42 -4.05
CA GLY A 189 -7.31 -1.90 -5.17
C GLY A 189 -7.61 -2.85 -6.34
N LEU A 190 -7.86 -2.25 -7.50
CA LEU A 190 -8.14 -2.95 -8.75
C LEU A 190 -6.95 -2.78 -9.70
N ALA A 191 -6.25 -3.86 -10.03
CA ALA A 191 -4.98 -3.83 -10.77
C ALA A 191 -5.10 -3.08 -12.10
N ASP A 192 -6.13 -3.39 -12.88
CA ASP A 192 -6.36 -2.83 -14.22
C ASP A 192 -6.64 -1.33 -14.18
N ILE A 193 -7.17 -0.84 -13.05
CA ILE A 193 -7.39 0.58 -12.81
C ILE A 193 -6.10 1.26 -12.38
N ILE A 194 -5.34 0.65 -11.47
CA ILE A 194 -4.04 1.17 -11.03
C ILE A 194 -3.11 1.30 -12.23
N GLU A 195 -3.01 0.28 -13.07
CA GLU A 195 -2.23 0.30 -14.31
C GLU A 195 -2.68 1.42 -15.25
N GLU A 196 -3.99 1.62 -15.38
CA GLU A 196 -4.54 2.69 -16.20
C GLU A 196 -4.26 4.09 -15.61
N VAL A 197 -4.29 4.26 -14.28
CA VAL A 197 -3.89 5.50 -13.61
C VAL A 197 -2.40 5.78 -13.82
N PHE A 198 -1.54 4.76 -13.69
CA PHE A 198 -0.11 4.88 -14.00
C PHE A 198 0.07 5.36 -15.45
N ARG A 199 -0.61 4.72 -16.40
CA ARG A 199 -0.54 5.04 -17.83
C ARG A 199 -0.96 6.48 -18.13
N GLN A 200 -2.07 6.93 -17.55
CA GLN A 200 -2.65 8.23 -17.87
C GLN A 200 -2.05 9.39 -17.07
N LYS A 201 -1.63 9.16 -15.82
CA LYS A 201 -1.29 10.23 -14.87
C LYS A 201 0.21 10.34 -14.53
N LEU A 202 1.03 9.30 -14.75
CA LEU A 202 2.50 9.42 -14.59
C LEU A 202 3.19 9.96 -15.85
N HIS A 203 2.57 9.82 -17.03
CA HIS A 203 3.14 10.19 -18.33
C HIS A 203 4.52 9.55 -18.67
N ARG A 204 5.01 8.63 -17.83
CA ARG A 204 6.26 7.87 -17.96
C ARG A 204 6.02 6.45 -17.44
N SER A 205 6.60 5.47 -18.13
CA SER A 205 6.63 4.07 -17.68
C SER A 205 7.93 3.77 -16.94
N PHE A 206 7.84 2.98 -15.87
CA PHE A 206 8.99 2.56 -15.07
C PHE A 206 9.14 1.05 -15.11
N LYS A 207 10.35 0.55 -15.42
CA LYS A 207 10.59 -0.89 -15.64
C LYS A 207 10.76 -1.68 -14.33
N ASN A 208 11.17 -0.99 -13.27
CA ASN A 208 11.39 -1.54 -11.94
C ASN A 208 10.11 -1.67 -11.10
N ILE A 209 8.93 -1.28 -11.63
CA ILE A 209 7.66 -1.33 -10.91
C ILE A 209 6.87 -2.57 -11.30
N LYS A 210 6.42 -3.34 -10.30
CA LYS A 210 5.46 -4.44 -10.44
C LYS A 210 4.21 -4.14 -9.62
N ILE A 211 3.03 -4.41 -10.18
CA ILE A 211 1.73 -4.21 -9.51
C ILE A 211 1.14 -5.58 -9.14
N VAL A 212 0.84 -5.76 -7.85
CA VAL A 212 0.11 -6.91 -7.31
C VAL A 212 -1.17 -6.38 -6.65
N SER A 213 -2.31 -6.73 -7.25
CA SER A 213 -3.63 -6.25 -6.81
C SER A 213 -4.74 -7.14 -7.40
N ASN A 214 -6.02 -6.83 -7.13
CA ASN A 214 -7.13 -7.62 -7.65
C ASN A 214 -7.26 -7.41 -9.16
N ARG A 215 -6.98 -8.46 -9.94
CA ARG A 215 -6.96 -8.37 -11.40
C ARG A 215 -8.27 -8.85 -12.01
N MET A 216 -8.81 -8.06 -12.92
CA MET A 216 -9.99 -8.36 -13.71
C MET A 216 -9.68 -9.34 -14.84
N VAL A 217 -10.71 -10.06 -15.28
CA VAL A 217 -10.70 -10.91 -16.46
C VAL A 217 -11.79 -10.41 -17.40
N PHE A 218 -11.38 -10.00 -18.60
CA PHE A 218 -12.26 -9.51 -19.65
C PHE A 218 -12.46 -10.58 -20.72
N ASN A 219 -13.65 -10.63 -21.32
CA ASN A 219 -13.93 -11.46 -22.48
C ASN A 219 -13.46 -10.78 -23.79
N GLU A 220 -13.68 -11.44 -24.93
CA GLU A 220 -13.31 -10.92 -26.26
C GLU A 220 -13.99 -9.58 -26.61
N ASP A 221 -15.19 -9.33 -26.07
CA ASP A 221 -15.92 -8.07 -26.23
C ASP A 221 -15.43 -6.95 -25.28
N GLY A 222 -14.39 -7.21 -24.48
CA GLY A 222 -13.84 -6.27 -23.51
C GLY A 222 -14.72 -6.04 -22.29
N ARG A 223 -15.64 -6.96 -21.97
CA ARG A 223 -16.51 -6.94 -20.77
C ARG A 223 -15.91 -7.76 -19.65
N LEU A 224 -15.98 -7.24 -18.43
CA LEU A 224 -15.58 -7.90 -17.19
C LEU A 224 -16.46 -9.12 -16.96
N VAL A 225 -15.85 -10.29 -16.79
CA VAL A 225 -16.57 -11.56 -16.53
C VAL A 225 -16.16 -12.22 -15.22
N ALA A 226 -14.96 -11.93 -14.73
CA ALA A 226 -14.45 -12.50 -13.49
C ALA A 226 -13.31 -11.66 -12.92
N PHE A 227 -12.89 -12.01 -11.70
CA PHE A 227 -11.61 -11.61 -11.12
C PHE A 227 -10.69 -12.82 -11.08
N LYS A 228 -9.39 -12.62 -11.33
CA LYS A 228 -8.41 -13.69 -11.10
C LYS A 228 -8.46 -14.07 -9.62
N ALA A 229 -8.51 -15.36 -9.35
CA ALA A 229 -8.37 -15.87 -8.01
C ALA A 229 -7.05 -15.34 -7.41
N PRO A 230 -6.97 -15.13 -6.08
CA PRO A 230 -5.69 -14.94 -5.42
C PRO A 230 -4.76 -16.05 -5.89
N VAL A 231 -3.51 -15.72 -6.24
CA VAL A 231 -2.53 -16.72 -6.66
C VAL A 231 -2.45 -17.76 -5.54
N HIS A 232 -3.15 -18.88 -5.71
CA HIS A 232 -2.97 -20.04 -4.88
C HIS A 232 -1.53 -20.48 -5.11
N ASP A 233 -0.80 -20.77 -4.03
CA ASP A 233 0.50 -21.45 -4.06
C ASP A 233 0.35 -22.79 -4.85
N ASN A 234 0.31 -22.73 -6.18
CA ASN A 234 0.44 -23.87 -7.07
C ASN A 234 1.91 -23.95 -7.44
N PRO A 235 2.66 -24.96 -6.96
CA PRO A 235 4.10 -25.08 -7.18
C PRO A 235 4.45 -25.51 -8.63
N GLY A 236 3.76 -24.99 -9.64
CA GLY A 236 3.92 -25.45 -11.03
C GLY A 236 3.31 -24.57 -12.11
N ASP A 237 2.95 -23.31 -11.86
CA ASP A 237 2.63 -22.37 -12.95
C ASP A 237 3.94 -21.79 -13.52
N PRO A 238 4.32 -22.10 -14.78
CA PRO A 238 5.56 -21.61 -15.38
C PRO A 238 5.56 -20.09 -15.63
N ASN A 239 4.39 -19.45 -15.56
CA ASN A 239 4.22 -18.00 -15.72
C ASN A 239 3.96 -17.28 -14.38
N GLY A 240 3.87 -18.02 -13.28
CA GLY A 240 3.64 -17.54 -11.92
C GLY A 240 4.88 -17.73 -11.04
N SER A 241 6.08 -17.46 -11.57
CA SER A 241 7.31 -17.61 -10.80
C SER A 241 7.42 -16.50 -9.73
N ILE A 242 6.86 -16.77 -8.55
CA ILE A 242 7.40 -16.26 -7.28
C ILE A 242 8.89 -16.67 -7.14
N ASP A 243 9.35 -17.64 -7.94
CA ASP A 243 10.72 -18.13 -8.01
C ASP A 243 11.76 -17.18 -8.62
N ASP A 244 11.38 -16.07 -9.27
CA ASP A 244 12.37 -15.08 -9.71
C ASP A 244 12.99 -14.28 -8.53
N TYR A 245 12.46 -14.45 -7.31
CA TYR A 245 13.04 -13.90 -6.09
C TYR A 245 13.97 -14.89 -5.35
N SER A 246 14.12 -16.13 -5.83
CA SER A 246 14.95 -17.16 -5.18
C SER A 246 16.47 -16.96 -5.36
N MET A 247 16.90 -15.98 -6.17
CA MET A 247 18.32 -15.65 -6.35
C MET A 247 18.93 -14.69 -5.31
N VAL A 248 18.17 -14.21 -4.32
CA VAL A 248 18.69 -13.26 -3.32
C VAL A 248 18.92 -13.94 -1.96
N LYS A 249 19.91 -14.85 -1.89
CA LYS A 249 20.46 -15.37 -0.62
C LYS A 249 21.32 -14.35 0.16
N LYS A 250 21.15 -13.03 -0.09
CA LYS A 250 21.88 -11.98 0.60
C LYS A 250 20.90 -10.97 1.18
N ARG A 251 20.70 -11.04 2.50
CA ARG A 251 20.41 -9.92 3.40
C ARG A 251 19.77 -8.69 2.74
N THR A 252 18.44 -8.59 2.76
CA THR A 252 17.70 -7.52 2.09
C THR A 252 17.02 -6.59 3.08
N ASN A 253 17.04 -5.29 2.81
CA ASN A 253 16.29 -4.29 3.57
C ASN A 253 15.07 -3.83 2.75
N VAL A 254 13.94 -3.64 3.43
CA VAL A 254 12.66 -3.26 2.83
C VAL A 254 12.25 -1.88 3.29
N LEU A 255 11.90 -1.01 2.36
CA LEU A 255 11.14 0.20 2.66
C LEU A 255 9.67 -0.08 2.37
N LEU A 256 8.81 0.00 3.39
CA LEU A 256 7.39 -0.24 3.29
C LEU A 256 6.64 1.09 3.43
N LEU A 257 5.79 1.42 2.46
CA LEU A 257 4.96 2.62 2.44
C LEU A 257 3.49 2.20 2.52
N GLY A 258 2.74 2.78 3.45
CA GLY A 258 1.30 2.52 3.58
C GLY A 258 0.57 3.67 4.27
N ASP A 259 -0.74 3.68 4.20
CA ASP A 259 -1.60 4.67 4.86
C ASP A 259 -2.51 4.02 5.92
N HIS A 260 -2.57 2.68 5.95
CA HIS A 260 -3.28 1.90 6.95
C HIS A 260 -2.33 0.98 7.75
N ILE A 261 -2.63 0.76 9.04
CA ILE A 261 -1.90 -0.20 9.88
C ILE A 261 -1.88 -1.61 9.26
N GLY A 262 -2.92 -1.98 8.49
CA GLY A 262 -2.98 -3.25 7.77
C GLY A 262 -1.83 -3.44 6.78
N ASP A 263 -1.32 -2.35 6.20
CA ASP A 263 -0.28 -2.36 5.16
C ASP A 263 1.05 -2.90 5.67
N LEU A 264 1.27 -2.89 6.99
CA LEU A 264 2.44 -3.53 7.60
C LEU A 264 2.55 -5.02 7.24
N GLY A 265 1.41 -5.68 6.98
CA GLY A 265 1.32 -7.07 6.55
C GLY A 265 1.78 -7.33 5.11
N MET A 266 1.99 -6.29 4.28
CA MET A 266 2.47 -6.44 2.89
C MET A 266 3.87 -7.09 2.83
N SER A 267 4.61 -7.05 3.93
CA SER A 267 5.94 -7.65 4.05
C SER A 267 5.98 -9.06 4.65
N ASP A 268 4.87 -9.60 5.16
CA ASP A 268 4.83 -10.85 5.96
C ASP A 268 5.31 -12.12 5.20
N GLY A 269 5.28 -12.08 3.85
CA GLY A 269 5.74 -13.19 2.99
C GLY A 269 7.19 -13.07 2.52
N LEU A 270 7.90 -12.01 2.89
CA LEU A 270 9.24 -11.72 2.40
C LEU A 270 10.33 -12.09 3.41
N ASN A 271 11.43 -12.62 2.92
CA ASN A 271 12.64 -12.79 3.72
C ASN A 271 13.46 -11.49 3.70
N TYR A 272 13.45 -10.72 4.79
CA TYR A 272 14.22 -9.49 4.94
C TYR A 272 14.90 -9.41 6.31
N GLU A 273 15.99 -8.64 6.40
CA GLU A 273 16.72 -8.42 7.66
C GLU A 273 16.24 -7.17 8.40
N ASN A 274 16.14 -6.05 7.69
CA ASN A 274 15.64 -4.78 8.22
C ASN A 274 14.44 -4.31 7.40
N ARG A 275 13.53 -3.59 8.07
CA ARG A 275 12.39 -2.92 7.46
C ARG A 275 12.26 -1.54 8.08
N ILE A 276 12.04 -0.55 7.23
CA ILE A 276 11.58 0.78 7.64
C ILE A 276 10.15 0.91 7.12
N ALA A 277 9.18 1.10 8.02
CA ALA A 277 7.79 1.32 7.70
C ALA A 277 7.46 2.81 7.79
N VAL A 278 7.02 3.38 6.68
CA VAL A 278 6.58 4.76 6.56
C VAL A 278 5.05 4.77 6.44
N GLY A 279 4.40 5.48 7.34
CA GLY A 279 2.95 5.66 7.38
C GLY A 279 2.52 7.03 6.86
N PHE A 280 1.43 7.10 6.11
CA PHE A 280 0.74 8.34 5.75
C PHE A 280 -0.59 8.46 6.53
N LEU A 281 -0.58 9.17 7.66
CA LEU A 281 -1.78 9.42 8.43
C LEU A 281 -2.54 10.63 7.86
N ASN A 282 -3.46 10.33 6.96
CA ASN A 282 -4.13 11.32 6.12
C ASN A 282 -5.28 12.07 6.80
N THR A 283 -5.94 11.44 7.76
CA THR A 283 -7.11 11.99 8.45
C THR A 283 -7.17 11.46 9.88
N ASN A 284 -8.11 11.99 10.69
CA ASN A 284 -8.34 11.58 12.07
C ASN A 284 -7.06 11.58 12.94
N VAL A 285 -6.12 12.50 12.66
CA VAL A 285 -4.78 12.51 13.26
C VAL A 285 -4.85 12.42 14.77
N GLU A 286 -5.66 13.26 15.42
CA GLU A 286 -5.78 13.29 16.89
C GLU A 286 -6.17 11.95 17.50
N LYS A 287 -7.05 11.19 16.84
CA LYS A 287 -7.55 9.90 17.35
C LYS A 287 -6.61 8.75 17.04
N SER A 288 -5.92 8.81 15.90
CA SER A 288 -5.13 7.68 15.37
C SER A 288 -3.62 7.83 15.55
N LEU A 289 -3.13 9.02 15.93
CA LEU A 289 -1.69 9.30 16.03
C LEU A 289 -0.97 8.31 16.93
N LYS A 290 -1.54 7.98 18.09
CA LYS A 290 -0.93 7.04 19.05
C LYS A 290 -0.69 5.69 18.38
N ASP A 291 -1.75 5.06 17.88
CA ASP A 291 -1.69 3.72 17.29
C ASP A 291 -0.75 3.68 16.08
N TYR A 292 -0.78 4.70 15.23
CA TYR A 292 0.11 4.80 14.07
C TYR A 292 1.57 5.02 14.46
N SER A 293 1.84 5.86 15.48
CA SER A 293 3.20 6.10 15.99
C SER A 293 3.83 4.88 16.66
N GLU A 294 3.00 3.96 17.17
CA GLU A 294 3.46 2.69 17.73
C GLU A 294 3.70 1.64 16.63
N ALA A 295 3.03 1.78 15.48
CA ALA A 295 3.01 0.83 14.38
C ALA A 295 4.04 1.11 13.26
N PHE A 296 4.24 2.38 12.90
CA PHE A 296 5.16 2.83 11.85
C PHE A 296 6.44 3.45 12.44
N ASP A 297 7.56 3.32 11.70
CA ASP A 297 8.86 3.90 12.10
C ASP A 297 8.93 5.40 11.80
N ILE A 298 8.31 5.82 10.69
CA ILE A 298 8.20 7.22 10.25
C ILE A 298 6.73 7.50 9.92
N LEU A 299 6.21 8.65 10.33
CA LEU A 299 4.82 9.03 10.10
C LEU A 299 4.73 10.42 9.47
N TYR A 300 4.10 10.48 8.30
CA TYR A 300 3.73 11.72 7.63
C TYR A 300 2.27 12.03 7.90
N LEU A 301 1.97 13.28 8.29
CA LEU A 301 0.63 13.69 8.73
C LEU A 301 -0.04 14.58 7.67
N ASN A 302 -1.37 14.59 7.66
CA ASN A 302 -2.20 15.53 6.89
C ASN A 302 -1.91 15.53 5.38
N ASP A 303 -1.91 14.33 4.77
CA ASP A 303 -1.70 14.15 3.33
C ASP A 303 -0.37 14.76 2.83
N ALA A 304 0.70 14.59 3.61
CA ALA A 304 2.02 15.13 3.29
C ALA A 304 2.57 14.61 1.94
N PRO A 305 3.47 15.38 1.29
CA PRO A 305 4.10 14.93 0.05
C PRO A 305 5.08 13.77 0.29
N MET A 306 5.50 13.12 -0.80
CA MET A 306 6.48 12.02 -0.80
C MET A 306 7.93 12.50 -0.62
N ARG A 307 8.18 13.81 -0.50
CA ARG A 307 9.53 14.40 -0.47
C ARG A 307 10.45 13.81 0.59
N GLY A 308 9.95 13.62 1.82
CA GLY A 308 10.77 13.01 2.86
C GLY A 308 11.12 11.54 2.58
N VAL A 309 10.29 10.82 1.81
CA VAL A 309 10.62 9.47 1.33
C VAL A 309 11.66 9.53 0.20
N VAL A 310 11.59 10.53 -0.69
CA VAL A 310 12.64 10.76 -1.71
C VAL A 310 13.99 11.00 -1.05
N GLU A 311 14.05 11.85 -0.02
CA GLU A 311 15.26 12.10 0.76
C GLU A 311 15.78 10.79 1.39
N LEU A 312 14.89 10.04 2.05
CA LEU A 312 15.23 8.76 2.66
C LEU A 312 15.78 7.75 1.64
N VAL A 313 15.12 7.61 0.48
CA VAL A 313 15.59 6.73 -0.60
C VAL A 313 16.93 7.22 -1.17
N SER A 314 17.14 8.53 -1.24
CA SER A 314 18.39 9.14 -1.69
C SER A 314 19.56 8.83 -0.77
N GLU A 315 19.33 8.83 0.55
CA GLU A 315 20.34 8.48 1.55
C GLU A 315 20.58 6.97 1.69
N LEU A 316 19.50 6.18 1.67
CA LEU A 316 19.55 4.72 1.89
C LEU A 316 20.00 3.93 0.66
N CYS A 317 20.16 4.60 -0.48
CA CYS A 317 20.51 3.98 -1.75
C CYS A 317 21.46 4.92 -2.52
N PRO A 318 22.71 5.14 -2.09
CA PRO A 318 23.59 6.12 -2.72
C PRO A 318 24.06 5.73 -4.13
#